data_AF-A0AAU1GTZ1-F1
#
_entry.id   AF-A0AAU1GTZ1-F1
#
_cell.length_a   1.000
_cell.length_b   1.000
_cell.length_c   1.000
_cell.angle_alpha   90.00
_cell.angle_beta   90.00
_cell.angle_gamma   90.00
#
_symmetry.space_group_name_H-M   'P 1'
#
loop_
_entity.id
_entity.type
_entity.pdbx_description
1 polymer ?
#
loop_
_entity_poly.entity_id
_entity_poly.type
_entity_poly.pdbx_seq_one_letter_code
_entity_poly.pdbx_strand_id
1 'polypeptide(L)'
;MRRPDHQTQADVTAGAVLAPYLRAQAADFLRSLRLHRENSAPSDAGPQAAVQAAGALRRSSRRIGGTLHTFRTALDPLWAEQLRTELAWLSGTLAREHAYADRLTRLLEALHGLSGAPLPAARTESGSTATAVVDKERAVLGVGAARAGALLERQLTLARTRAHSAALQALGSSRFHAVADAVALLASEVPLSAEAAEPAGELLREPADRAEQRLLGAVAALPCETAEPYNEAHDAPWHQTRLLLRLHRYAHEVVRGAPDPVLARPGHALDLHRDAAEAAAAASAAARTPRIAPTTAYALGVLHADQRHEVEAARSVFRESWPYATAGAIRP
;
A
#
# COMPACT_ATOMS: atom_id res chain seq x y z
N MET A 1 10.36 25.68 42.75
CA MET A 1 9.75 25.16 41.51
C MET A 1 10.82 25.10 40.42
N ARG A 2 11.36 23.91 40.14
CA ARG A 2 12.29 23.67 39.01
C ARG A 2 11.47 23.73 37.72
N ARG A 3 11.85 24.60 36.78
CA ARG A 3 11.45 24.49 35.36
C ARG A 3 12.24 23.33 34.75
N PRO A 4 11.60 22.28 34.21
CA PRO A 4 12.32 21.24 33.48
C PRO A 4 12.29 21.48 31.95
N ASP A 5 13.40 21.13 31.29
CA ASP A 5 13.50 20.49 29.97
C ASP A 5 13.51 21.28 28.63
N HIS A 6 13.40 22.61 28.58
CA HIS A 6 13.56 23.30 27.28
C HIS A 6 15.01 23.47 26.80
N GLN A 7 16.01 23.41 27.68
CA GLN A 7 17.42 23.53 27.28
C GLN A 7 18.00 22.21 26.74
N THR A 8 17.49 21.05 27.15
CA THR A 8 18.04 19.75 26.74
C THR A 8 17.67 19.35 25.31
N GLN A 9 16.63 19.96 24.71
CA GLN A 9 16.27 19.74 23.30
C GLN A 9 17.12 20.55 22.31
N ALA A 10 17.80 21.61 22.76
CA ALA A 10 18.62 22.47 21.89
C ALA A 10 19.98 21.84 21.53
N ASP A 11 20.50 20.95 22.38
CA ASP A 11 21.84 20.35 22.22
C ASP A 11 21.83 18.99 21.48
N VAL A 12 20.66 18.48 21.08
CA VAL A 12 20.58 17.21 20.36
C VAL A 12 20.87 17.45 18.88
N THR A 13 21.95 16.85 18.37
CA THR A 13 22.29 16.91 16.94
C THR A 13 21.35 16.06 16.11
N ALA A 14 21.18 16.41 14.84
CA ALA A 14 20.36 15.63 13.91
C ALA A 14 20.81 14.16 13.81
N GLY A 15 22.12 13.93 13.81
CA GLY A 15 22.71 12.59 13.84
C GLY A 15 22.34 11.79 15.09
N ALA A 16 22.24 12.44 16.25
CA ALA A 16 21.86 11.79 17.51
C ALA A 16 20.39 11.31 17.52
N VAL A 17 19.52 11.90 16.69
CA VAL A 17 18.13 11.43 16.51
C VAL A 17 18.01 10.39 15.39
N LEU A 18 18.64 10.66 14.24
CA LEU A 18 18.54 9.80 13.06
C LEU A 18 19.22 8.44 13.25
N ALA A 19 20.41 8.43 13.86
CA ALA A 19 21.20 7.21 13.94
C ALA A 19 20.54 6.13 14.81
N PRO A 20 20.03 6.41 16.03
CA PRO A 20 19.31 5.40 16.81
C PRO A 20 18.05 4.87 16.10
N TYR A 21 17.31 5.76 15.41
CA TYR A 21 16.11 5.36 14.66
C TYR A 21 16.46 4.41 13.50
N LEU A 22 17.45 4.75 12.68
CA LEU A 22 17.89 3.92 11.56
C LEU A 22 18.45 2.57 12.05
N ARG A 23 19.23 2.57 13.13
CA ARG A 23 19.75 1.35 13.76
C ARG A 23 18.62 0.45 14.29
N ALA A 24 17.61 1.03 14.93
CA ALA A 24 16.44 0.28 15.39
C ALA A 24 15.67 -0.36 14.23
N GLN A 25 15.42 0.40 13.15
CA GLN A 25 14.76 -0.14 11.95
C GLN A 25 15.60 -1.20 11.23
N ALA A 26 16.94 -1.05 11.21
CA ALA A 26 17.85 -2.06 10.68
C ALA A 26 17.85 -3.34 11.53
N ALA A 27 17.84 -3.23 12.86
CA ALA A 27 17.71 -4.38 13.76
C ALA A 27 16.37 -5.12 13.55
N ASP A 28 15.26 -4.37 13.41
CA ASP A 28 13.96 -4.95 13.10
C ASP A 28 13.95 -5.64 11.73
N PHE A 29 14.61 -5.06 10.72
CA PHE A 29 14.81 -5.70 9.42
C PHE A 29 15.54 -7.04 9.56
N LEU A 30 16.71 -7.07 10.21
CA LEU A 30 17.49 -8.30 10.38
C LEU A 30 16.75 -9.36 11.21
N ARG A 31 16.02 -8.94 12.25
CA ARG A 31 15.16 -9.83 13.06
C ARG A 31 14.05 -10.43 12.20
N SER A 32 13.34 -9.61 11.44
CA SER A 32 12.27 -10.07 10.54
C SER A 32 12.79 -10.98 9.43
N LEU A 33 14.00 -10.75 8.93
CA LEU A 33 14.66 -11.60 7.96
C LEU A 33 15.00 -12.98 8.54
N ARG A 34 15.53 -13.00 9.77
CA ARG A 34 15.80 -14.25 10.50
C ARG A 34 14.51 -15.05 10.69
N LEU A 35 13.46 -14.42 11.22
CA LEU A 35 12.14 -15.04 11.39
C LEU A 35 11.54 -15.52 10.07
N HIS A 36 11.75 -14.77 8.98
CA HIS A 36 11.28 -15.19 7.66
C HIS A 36 12.01 -16.46 7.19
N ARG A 37 13.33 -16.58 7.40
CA ARG A 37 14.08 -17.80 7.07
C ARG A 37 13.65 -19.00 7.92
N GLU A 38 13.48 -18.80 9.22
CA GLU A 38 13.05 -19.84 10.17
C GLU A 38 11.66 -20.40 9.80
N ASN A 39 10.71 -19.52 9.46
CA ASN A 39 9.34 -19.89 9.11
C ASN A 39 9.14 -20.23 7.62
N SER A 40 10.16 -20.08 6.77
CA SER A 40 10.12 -20.51 5.37
C SER A 40 10.51 -21.98 5.18
N ALA A 41 11.08 -22.61 6.21
CA ALA A 41 11.29 -24.05 6.23
C ALA A 41 9.95 -24.78 6.46
N PRO A 42 9.76 -26.00 5.91
CA PRO A 42 8.56 -26.79 6.18
C PRO A 42 8.58 -27.25 7.65
N SER A 43 8.00 -26.43 8.51
CA SER A 43 7.86 -26.64 9.96
C SER A 43 6.43 -26.33 10.36
N ASP A 44 5.96 -26.93 11.46
CA ASP A 44 4.62 -26.78 12.02
C ASP A 44 4.28 -25.34 12.46
N ALA A 45 5.26 -24.42 12.43
CA ALA A 45 5.05 -22.98 12.54
C ALA A 45 4.31 -22.48 11.29
N GLY A 46 2.98 -22.43 11.40
CA GLY A 46 2.07 -22.24 10.27
C GLY A 46 2.35 -21.03 9.36
N PRO A 47 1.77 -21.05 8.14
CA PRO A 47 2.01 -20.07 7.07
C PRO A 47 1.80 -18.60 7.48
N GLN A 48 1.04 -18.35 8.54
CA GLN A 48 0.77 -17.02 9.08
C GLN A 48 2.02 -16.35 9.67
N ALA A 49 2.92 -17.10 10.32
CA ALA A 49 4.14 -16.54 10.90
C ALA A 49 5.11 -16.03 9.82
N ALA A 50 5.25 -16.78 8.73
CA ALA A 50 6.03 -16.37 7.56
C ALA A 50 5.47 -15.10 6.90
N VAL A 51 4.14 -15.02 6.77
CA VAL A 51 3.43 -13.83 6.23
C VAL A 51 3.65 -12.61 7.13
N GLN A 52 3.54 -12.75 8.45
CA GLN A 52 3.80 -11.67 9.40
C GLN A 52 5.26 -11.19 9.35
N ALA A 53 6.21 -12.12 9.26
CA ALA A 53 7.64 -11.81 9.13
C ALA A 53 7.94 -11.07 7.82
N ALA A 54 7.40 -11.54 6.69
CA ALA A 54 7.52 -10.83 5.40
C ALA A 54 6.87 -9.44 5.45
N GLY A 55 5.72 -9.31 6.11
CA GLY A 55 5.07 -8.03 6.38
C GLY A 55 5.94 -7.07 7.20
N ALA A 56 6.57 -7.56 8.27
CA ALA A 56 7.49 -6.81 9.10
C ALA A 56 8.73 -6.36 8.32
N LEU A 57 9.32 -7.26 7.53
CA LEU A 57 10.46 -6.99 6.66
C LEU A 57 10.14 -5.87 5.66
N ARG A 58 8.97 -5.93 5.00
CA ARG A 58 8.54 -4.86 4.09
C ARG A 58 8.30 -3.53 4.82
N ARG A 59 7.79 -3.55 6.06
CA ARG A 59 7.57 -2.33 6.85
C ARG A 59 8.89 -1.66 7.21
N SER A 60 9.87 -2.39 7.72
CA SER A 60 11.19 -1.85 8.06
C SER A 60 11.93 -1.35 6.83
N SER A 61 11.94 -2.07 5.70
CA SER A 61 12.54 -1.59 4.45
C SER A 61 11.97 -0.25 3.99
N ARG A 62 10.65 -0.06 4.09
CA ARG A 62 9.98 1.17 3.65
C ARG A 62 10.21 2.33 4.62
N ARG A 63 10.33 2.06 5.93
CA ARG A 63 10.71 3.06 6.93
C ARG A 63 12.14 3.53 6.73
N ILE A 64 13.08 2.61 6.53
CA ILE A 64 14.48 2.95 6.19
C ILE A 64 14.49 3.78 4.91
N GLY A 65 13.94 3.27 3.80
CA GLY A 65 13.94 3.97 2.51
C GLY A 65 13.25 5.34 2.54
N GLY A 66 12.17 5.50 3.31
CA GLY A 66 11.48 6.78 3.48
C GLY A 66 12.26 7.79 4.34
N THR A 67 12.99 7.31 5.34
CA THR A 67 13.90 8.13 6.16
C THR A 67 15.08 8.62 5.32
N LEU A 68 15.69 7.72 4.55
CA LEU A 68 16.76 8.06 3.61
C LEU A 68 16.29 9.07 2.55
N HIS A 69 15.04 8.97 2.08
CA HIS A 69 14.47 9.91 1.13
C HIS A 69 14.28 11.31 1.73
N THR A 70 13.74 11.39 2.96
CA THR A 70 13.37 12.67 3.57
C THR A 70 14.59 13.41 4.12
N PHE A 71 15.49 12.70 4.81
CA PHE A 71 16.65 13.29 5.48
C PHE A 71 17.96 13.09 4.71
N ARG A 72 17.89 13.07 3.37
CA ARG A 72 19.05 12.82 2.50
C ARG A 72 20.22 13.80 2.66
N THR A 73 19.96 14.99 3.20
CA THR A 73 20.99 16.03 3.43
C THR A 73 21.87 15.71 4.64
N ALA A 74 21.30 15.03 5.65
CA ALA A 74 22.01 14.60 6.87
C ALA A 74 22.80 13.28 6.69
N LEU A 75 22.78 12.69 5.49
CA LEU A 75 23.33 11.38 5.17
C LEU A 75 24.23 11.47 3.95
N ASP A 76 25.10 10.47 3.73
CA ASP A 76 25.80 10.34 2.44
C ASP A 76 24.78 10.18 1.30
N PRO A 77 24.72 11.13 0.34
CA PRO A 77 23.69 11.15 -0.70
C PRO A 77 23.81 9.98 -1.69
N LEU A 78 25.02 9.51 -2.00
CA LEU A 78 25.21 8.42 -2.96
C LEU A 78 24.80 7.08 -2.34
N TRP A 79 25.27 6.84 -1.12
CA TRP A 79 24.90 5.66 -0.35
C TRP A 79 23.38 5.60 -0.10
N ALA A 80 22.77 6.71 0.31
CA ALA A 80 21.34 6.77 0.62
C ALA A 80 20.48 6.45 -0.63
N GLU A 81 20.87 6.96 -1.79
CA GLU A 81 20.14 6.72 -3.04
C GLU A 81 20.26 5.28 -3.54
N GLN A 82 21.47 4.71 -3.45
CA GLN A 82 21.72 3.31 -3.80
C GLN A 82 20.90 2.38 -2.89
N LEU A 83 21.01 2.53 -1.57
CA LEU A 83 20.29 1.69 -0.61
C LEU A 83 18.76 1.84 -0.76
N ARG A 84 18.26 3.06 -1.01
CA ARG A 84 16.82 3.31 -1.25
C ARG A 84 16.30 2.54 -2.47
N THR A 85 17.05 2.55 -3.57
CA THR A 85 16.69 1.83 -4.80
C THR A 85 16.60 0.33 -4.55
N GLU A 86 17.57 -0.21 -3.83
CA GLU A 86 17.63 -1.63 -3.50
C GLU A 86 16.52 -2.06 -2.52
N LEU A 87 16.24 -1.25 -1.49
CA LEU A 87 15.14 -1.50 -0.55
C LEU A 87 13.77 -1.40 -1.24
N ALA A 88 13.60 -0.50 -2.20
CA ALA A 88 12.40 -0.39 -3.00
C ALA A 88 12.20 -1.64 -3.88
N TRP A 89 13.27 -2.11 -4.54
CA TRP A 89 13.26 -3.37 -5.30
C TRP A 89 12.89 -4.57 -4.42
N LEU A 90 13.54 -4.74 -3.26
CA LEU A 90 13.29 -5.85 -2.35
C LEU A 90 11.86 -5.83 -1.81
N SER A 91 11.43 -4.69 -1.27
CA SER A 91 10.08 -4.55 -0.68
C SER A 91 8.98 -4.74 -1.73
N GLY A 92 9.19 -4.29 -2.96
CA GLY A 92 8.29 -4.51 -4.09
C GLY A 92 8.20 -5.97 -4.50
N THR A 93 9.34 -6.67 -4.59
CA THR A 93 9.40 -8.09 -4.95
C THR A 93 8.65 -8.95 -3.92
N LEU A 94 8.89 -8.71 -2.63
CA LEU A 94 8.24 -9.44 -1.52
C LEU A 94 6.75 -9.08 -1.35
N ALA A 95 6.30 -7.94 -1.85
CA ALA A 95 4.90 -7.52 -1.76
C ALA A 95 3.99 -8.22 -2.76
N ARG A 96 4.52 -8.59 -3.94
CA ARG A 96 3.71 -9.08 -5.07
C ARG A 96 2.93 -10.35 -4.74
N GLU A 97 3.57 -11.33 -4.10
CA GLU A 97 2.90 -12.59 -3.75
C GLU A 97 1.65 -12.35 -2.90
N HIS A 98 1.80 -11.54 -1.85
CA HIS A 98 0.72 -11.22 -0.91
C HIS A 98 -0.36 -10.37 -1.59
N ALA A 99 0.05 -9.39 -2.41
CA ALA A 99 -0.91 -8.56 -3.15
C ALA A 99 -1.78 -9.39 -4.10
N TYR A 100 -1.25 -10.45 -4.73
CA TYR A 100 -2.07 -11.35 -5.56
C TYR A 100 -3.02 -12.21 -4.72
N ALA A 101 -2.58 -12.67 -3.54
CA ALA A 101 -3.43 -13.42 -2.63
C ALA A 101 -4.59 -12.58 -2.09
N ASP A 102 -4.30 -11.39 -1.54
CA ASP A 102 -5.29 -10.47 -1.00
C ASP A 102 -6.29 -10.03 -2.08
N ARG A 103 -5.80 -9.76 -3.30
CA ARG A 103 -6.66 -9.41 -4.43
C ARG A 103 -7.57 -10.56 -4.86
N LEU A 104 -7.07 -11.80 -4.84
CA LEU A 104 -7.90 -12.97 -5.16
C LEU A 104 -9.02 -13.12 -4.14
N THR A 105 -8.70 -13.08 -2.85
CA THR A 105 -9.70 -13.14 -1.78
C THR A 105 -10.76 -12.07 -1.94
N ARG A 106 -10.35 -10.81 -2.14
CA ARG A 106 -11.26 -9.68 -2.34
C ARG A 106 -12.22 -9.88 -3.53
N LEU A 107 -11.68 -10.28 -4.69
CA LEU A 107 -12.50 -10.46 -5.89
C LEU A 107 -13.47 -11.63 -5.77
N LEU A 108 -13.06 -12.71 -5.09
CA LEU A 108 -13.96 -13.83 -4.82
C LEU A 108 -15.05 -13.41 -3.84
N GLU A 109 -14.73 -12.72 -2.75
CA GLU A 109 -15.72 -12.20 -1.80
C GLU A 109 -16.73 -11.27 -2.48
N ALA A 110 -16.27 -10.35 -3.32
CA ALA A 110 -17.14 -9.47 -4.11
C ALA A 110 -18.05 -10.27 -5.07
N LEU A 111 -17.53 -11.28 -5.77
CA LEU A 111 -18.34 -12.15 -6.62
C LEU A 111 -19.41 -12.93 -5.84
N HIS A 112 -19.09 -13.42 -4.64
CA HIS A 112 -20.07 -14.09 -3.77
C HIS A 112 -21.15 -13.10 -3.30
N GLY A 113 -20.77 -11.88 -2.92
CA GLY A 113 -21.71 -10.82 -2.55
C GLY A 113 -22.65 -10.44 -3.69
N LEU A 114 -22.13 -10.29 -4.91
CA LEU A 114 -22.91 -9.98 -6.11
C LEU A 114 -23.83 -11.12 -6.54
N SER A 115 -23.44 -12.38 -6.30
CA SER A 115 -24.26 -13.55 -6.59
C SER A 115 -25.44 -13.73 -5.61
N GLY A 116 -25.34 -13.15 -4.40
CA GLY A 116 -26.38 -13.21 -3.37
C GLY A 116 -27.33 -12.00 -3.36
N ALA A 117 -26.92 -10.86 -3.93
CA ALA A 117 -27.72 -9.65 -3.96
C ALA A 117 -28.77 -9.66 -5.10
N PRO A 118 -30.01 -9.22 -4.88
CA PRO A 118 -30.96 -9.02 -5.96
C PRO A 118 -30.48 -7.87 -6.84
N LEU A 119 -30.11 -8.17 -8.09
CA LEU A 119 -29.86 -7.15 -9.10
C LEU A 119 -31.12 -6.26 -9.24
N PRO A 120 -30.98 -4.92 -9.33
CA PRO A 120 -32.13 -4.04 -9.51
C PRO A 120 -32.88 -4.44 -10.79
N ALA A 121 -34.15 -4.81 -10.63
CA ALA A 121 -34.99 -5.21 -11.74
C ALA A 121 -35.07 -4.06 -12.75
N ALA A 122 -34.70 -4.34 -14.01
CA ALA A 122 -35.08 -3.48 -15.11
C ALA A 122 -36.61 -3.33 -15.06
N ARG A 123 -37.12 -2.09 -15.13
CA ARG A 123 -38.56 -1.80 -15.07
C ARG A 123 -39.25 -2.51 -16.23
N THR A 124 -39.85 -3.66 -15.97
CA THR A 124 -40.80 -4.32 -16.86
C THR A 124 -42.09 -4.60 -16.10
N GLU A 125 -43.18 -4.06 -16.64
CA GLU A 125 -44.52 -4.24 -16.12
C GLU A 125 -45.01 -5.68 -16.39
N SER A 126 -45.69 -6.24 -15.39
CA SER A 126 -46.68 -7.33 -15.44
C SER A 126 -46.24 -8.78 -15.74
N GLY A 127 -46.64 -9.69 -14.85
CA GLY A 127 -47.00 -11.07 -15.20
C GLY A 127 -46.35 -12.17 -14.34
N SER A 128 -47.16 -13.05 -13.76
CA SER A 128 -46.78 -14.22 -12.93
C SER A 128 -45.88 -15.27 -13.62
N THR A 129 -45.57 -15.11 -14.91
CA THR A 129 -44.57 -15.89 -15.66
C THR A 129 -43.16 -15.30 -15.59
N ALA A 130 -43.01 -14.08 -15.06
CA ALA A 130 -41.72 -13.41 -14.88
C ALA A 130 -40.82 -14.12 -13.86
N THR A 131 -41.38 -14.75 -12.83
CA THR A 131 -40.59 -15.38 -11.75
C THR A 131 -39.70 -16.51 -12.27
N ALA A 132 -40.23 -17.38 -13.12
CA ALA A 132 -39.47 -18.50 -13.69
C ALA A 132 -38.41 -18.06 -14.71
N VAL A 133 -38.65 -16.97 -15.44
CA VAL A 133 -37.67 -16.36 -16.37
C VAL A 133 -36.55 -15.68 -15.59
N VAL A 134 -36.88 -14.93 -14.55
CA VAL A 134 -35.92 -14.28 -13.65
C VAL A 134 -35.06 -15.32 -12.92
N ASP A 135 -35.62 -16.45 -12.48
CA ASP A 135 -34.84 -17.51 -11.84
C ASP A 135 -33.90 -18.22 -12.82
N LYS A 136 -34.29 -18.38 -14.09
CA LYS A 136 -33.42 -18.90 -15.16
C LYS A 136 -32.29 -17.92 -15.49
N GLU A 137 -32.57 -16.62 -15.57
CA GLU A 137 -31.57 -15.57 -15.78
C GLU A 137 -30.58 -15.49 -14.61
N ARG A 138 -31.07 -15.58 -13.36
CA ARG A 138 -30.23 -15.69 -12.16
C ARG A 138 -29.33 -16.92 -12.20
N ALA A 139 -29.84 -18.08 -12.62
CA ALA A 139 -29.03 -19.28 -12.75
C ALA A 139 -27.92 -19.12 -13.81
N VAL A 140 -28.23 -18.48 -14.95
CA VAL A 140 -27.25 -18.19 -16.01
C VAL A 140 -26.19 -17.19 -15.54
N LEU A 141 -26.57 -16.16 -14.78
CA LEU A 141 -25.66 -15.20 -14.18
C LEU A 141 -24.80 -15.83 -13.09
N GLY A 142 -25.36 -16.73 -12.27
CA GLY A 142 -24.62 -17.53 -11.30
C GLY A 142 -23.57 -18.43 -11.95
N VAL A 143 -23.90 -19.07 -13.08
CA VAL A 143 -22.92 -19.82 -13.88
C VAL A 143 -21.84 -18.89 -14.46
N GLY A 144 -22.20 -17.68 -14.88
CA GLY A 144 -21.28 -16.64 -15.34
C GLY A 144 -20.28 -16.21 -14.24
N ALA A 145 -20.79 -15.93 -13.03
CA ALA A 145 -20.01 -15.56 -11.86
C ALA A 145 -19.08 -16.69 -11.39
N ALA A 146 -19.57 -17.94 -11.34
CA ALA A 146 -18.75 -19.10 -11.00
C ALA A 146 -17.59 -19.29 -11.99
N ARG A 147 -17.85 -19.14 -13.31
CA ARG A 147 -16.81 -19.18 -14.34
C ARG A 147 -15.83 -18.00 -14.24
N ALA A 148 -16.31 -16.81 -13.90
CA ALA A 148 -15.46 -15.64 -13.66
C ALA A 148 -14.53 -15.85 -12.46
N GLY A 149 -15.08 -16.38 -11.36
CA GLY A 149 -14.31 -16.77 -10.17
C GLY A 149 -13.22 -17.79 -10.50
N ALA A 150 -13.56 -18.88 -11.19
CA ALA A 150 -12.59 -19.90 -11.61
C ALA A 150 -11.49 -19.34 -12.53
N LEU A 151 -11.84 -18.40 -13.43
CA LEU A 151 -10.87 -17.73 -14.29
C LEU A 151 -9.89 -16.87 -13.48
N LEU A 152 -10.41 -16.04 -12.57
CA LEU A 152 -9.62 -15.17 -11.70
C LEU A 152 -8.73 -15.98 -10.77
N GLU A 153 -9.27 -17.03 -10.14
CA GLU A 153 -8.53 -17.95 -9.29
C GLU A 153 -7.36 -18.58 -10.04
N ARG A 154 -7.59 -19.10 -11.25
CA ARG A 154 -6.52 -19.63 -12.08
C ARG A 154 -5.45 -18.58 -12.40
N GLN A 155 -5.85 -17.38 -12.85
CA GLN A 155 -4.90 -16.33 -13.27
C GLN A 155 -4.08 -15.80 -12.08
N LEU A 156 -4.73 -15.45 -10.98
CA LEU A 156 -4.09 -14.89 -9.80
C LEU A 156 -3.27 -15.93 -9.04
N THR A 157 -3.68 -17.20 -9.01
CA THR A 157 -2.87 -18.28 -8.46
C THR A 157 -1.60 -18.49 -9.27
N LEU A 158 -1.68 -18.50 -10.61
CA LEU A 158 -0.49 -18.57 -11.45
C LEU A 158 0.43 -17.37 -11.26
N ALA A 159 -0.13 -16.15 -11.17
CA ALA A 159 0.64 -14.93 -10.89
C ALA A 159 1.31 -14.98 -9.51
N ARG A 160 0.60 -15.48 -8.49
CA ARG A 160 1.11 -15.70 -7.14
C ARG A 160 2.26 -16.70 -7.14
N THR A 161 2.13 -17.86 -7.76
CA THR A 161 3.21 -18.86 -7.83
C THR A 161 4.45 -18.30 -8.53
N ARG A 162 4.28 -17.57 -9.63
CA ARG A 162 5.40 -16.88 -10.31
C ARG A 162 6.06 -15.83 -9.40
N ALA A 163 5.26 -15.04 -8.69
CA ALA A 163 5.76 -14.04 -7.76
C ALA A 163 6.50 -14.68 -6.57
N HIS A 164 6.01 -15.82 -6.08
CA HIS A 164 6.63 -16.60 -5.02
C HIS A 164 8.00 -17.13 -5.47
N SER A 165 8.08 -17.78 -6.64
CA SER A 165 9.37 -18.23 -7.20
C SER A 165 10.34 -17.07 -7.42
N ALA A 166 9.86 -15.93 -7.93
CA ALA A 166 10.68 -14.73 -8.10
C ALA A 166 11.18 -14.16 -6.76
N ALA A 167 10.37 -14.21 -5.71
CA ALA A 167 10.78 -13.79 -4.36
C ALA A 167 11.86 -14.72 -3.79
N LEU A 168 11.72 -16.03 -3.93
CA LEU A 168 12.74 -17.00 -3.51
C LEU A 168 14.06 -16.81 -4.27
N GLN A 169 13.99 -16.62 -5.59
CA GLN A 169 15.18 -16.32 -6.42
C GLN A 169 15.85 -15.01 -6.01
N ALA A 170 15.07 -13.96 -5.74
CA ALA A 170 15.59 -12.69 -5.26
C ALA A 170 16.28 -12.83 -3.90
N LEU A 171 15.69 -13.56 -2.95
CA LEU A 171 16.28 -13.81 -1.63
C LEU A 171 17.56 -14.66 -1.67
N GLY A 172 17.73 -15.49 -2.70
CA GLY A 172 18.97 -16.25 -2.94
C GLY A 172 20.01 -15.53 -3.79
N SER A 173 19.72 -14.29 -4.24
CA SER A 173 20.61 -13.55 -5.14
C SER A 173 21.73 -12.81 -4.40
N SER A 174 22.89 -12.63 -5.05
CA SER A 174 23.98 -11.78 -4.55
C SER A 174 23.53 -10.35 -4.30
N ARG A 175 22.60 -9.84 -5.13
CA ARG A 175 21.97 -8.52 -4.96
C ARG A 175 21.29 -8.40 -3.60
N PHE A 176 20.51 -9.40 -3.19
CA PHE A 176 19.88 -9.41 -1.88
C PHE A 176 20.90 -9.48 -0.73
N HIS A 177 21.93 -10.32 -0.87
CA HIS A 177 22.98 -10.42 0.15
C HIS A 177 23.71 -9.08 0.35
N ALA A 178 24.03 -8.36 -0.73
CA ALA A 178 24.59 -7.01 -0.63
C ALA A 178 23.69 -6.02 0.13
N VAL A 179 22.36 -6.11 -0.05
CA VAL A 179 21.40 -5.30 0.72
C VAL A 179 21.38 -5.70 2.19
N ALA A 180 21.35 -7.00 2.48
CA ALA A 180 21.37 -7.50 3.85
C ALA A 180 22.65 -7.07 4.59
N ASP A 181 23.80 -7.10 3.91
CA ASP A 181 25.09 -6.65 4.45
C ASP A 181 25.11 -5.13 4.65
N ALA A 182 24.60 -4.35 3.70
CA ALA A 182 24.47 -2.90 3.85
C ALA A 182 23.56 -2.51 5.04
N VAL A 183 22.46 -3.24 5.25
CA VAL A 183 21.58 -3.03 6.41
C VAL A 183 22.24 -3.53 7.72
N ALA A 184 23.05 -4.57 7.67
CA ALA A 184 23.84 -5.02 8.82
C ALA A 184 24.89 -3.99 9.24
N LEU A 185 25.58 -3.37 8.28
CA LEU A 185 26.47 -2.23 8.54
C LEU A 185 25.70 -1.05 9.12
N LEU A 186 24.52 -0.73 8.56
CA LEU A 186 23.65 0.34 9.06
C LEU A 186 23.22 0.15 10.53
N ALA A 187 23.06 -1.10 10.98
CA ALA A 187 22.73 -1.40 12.37
C ALA A 187 23.85 -1.02 13.36
N SER A 188 25.10 -0.95 12.88
CA SER A 188 26.29 -0.59 13.68
C SER A 188 26.68 0.88 13.47
N GLU A 189 26.80 1.31 12.23
CA GLU A 189 27.30 2.63 11.85
C GLU A 189 26.39 3.26 10.80
N VAL A 190 26.01 4.52 11.04
CA VAL A 190 25.18 5.29 10.11
C VAL A 190 26.08 6.30 9.40
N PRO A 191 26.17 6.29 8.05
CA PRO A 191 26.99 7.22 7.30
C PRO A 191 26.33 8.61 7.29
N LEU A 192 26.61 9.36 8.35
CA LEU A 192 26.14 10.73 8.54
C LEU A 192 27.01 11.70 7.73
N SER A 193 26.40 12.73 7.15
CA SER A 193 27.12 13.84 6.54
C SER A 193 27.64 14.81 7.61
N ALA A 194 28.53 15.73 7.23
CA ALA A 194 29.00 16.79 8.13
C ALA A 194 27.84 17.66 8.65
N GLU A 195 26.78 17.83 7.86
CA GLU A 195 25.57 18.59 8.24
C GLU A 195 24.81 17.93 9.40
N ALA A 196 24.99 16.63 9.66
CA ALA A 196 24.32 15.94 10.74
C ALA A 196 24.76 16.39 12.16
N ALA A 197 25.84 17.17 12.25
CA ALA A 197 26.29 17.80 13.49
C ALA A 197 25.43 19.02 13.88
N GLU A 198 24.65 19.57 12.96
CA GLU A 198 23.76 20.71 13.22
C GLU A 198 22.60 20.34 14.17
N PRO A 199 21.99 21.34 14.84
CA PRO A 199 20.87 21.13 15.75
C PRO A 199 19.71 20.38 15.07
N ALA A 200 19.24 19.31 15.71
CA ALA A 200 18.15 18.46 15.18
C ALA A 200 16.88 19.26 14.88
N GLY A 201 16.60 20.27 15.70
CA GLY A 201 15.41 21.11 15.58
C GLY A 201 15.32 21.89 14.27
N GLU A 202 16.44 22.20 13.62
CA GLU A 202 16.46 22.92 12.35
C GLU A 202 16.63 21.94 11.19
N LEU A 203 17.66 21.07 11.27
CA LEU A 203 18.00 20.17 10.16
C LEU A 203 16.96 19.08 9.89
N LEU A 204 16.23 18.60 10.91
CA LEU A 204 15.20 17.57 10.74
C LEU A 204 13.79 18.15 10.56
N ARG A 205 13.51 19.31 11.15
CA ARG A 205 12.18 19.93 11.03
C ARG A 205 11.94 20.44 9.62
N GLU A 206 12.96 21.06 9.01
CA GLU A 206 12.84 21.67 7.69
C GLU A 206 12.49 20.65 6.58
N PRO A 207 13.14 19.47 6.48
CA PRO A 207 12.71 18.40 5.56
C PRO A 207 11.36 17.79 5.90
N ALA A 208 10.99 17.68 7.19
CA ALA A 208 9.70 17.16 7.61
C ALA A 208 8.55 18.10 7.22
N ASP A 209 8.74 19.41 7.40
CA ASP A 209 7.79 20.45 6.99
C ASP A 209 7.65 20.48 5.47
N ARG A 210 8.75 20.34 4.71
CA ARG A 210 8.68 20.18 3.24
C ARG A 210 7.88 18.94 2.83
N ALA A 211 8.02 17.83 3.55
CA ALA A 211 7.25 16.62 3.27
C ALA A 211 5.75 16.82 3.55
N GLU A 212 5.40 17.54 4.62
CA GLU A 212 4.03 17.95 4.92
C GLU A 212 3.46 18.89 3.85
N GLN A 213 4.21 19.92 3.44
CA GLN A 213 3.78 20.84 2.39
C GLN A 213 3.54 20.14 1.05
N ARG A 214 4.41 19.19 0.66
CA ARG A 214 4.21 18.37 -0.54
C ARG A 214 2.95 17.52 -0.46
N LEU A 215 2.67 16.96 0.72
CA LEU A 215 1.46 16.19 0.97
C LEU A 215 0.21 17.08 0.87
N LEU A 216 0.20 18.22 1.55
CA LEU A 216 -0.92 19.18 1.50
C LEU A 216 -1.16 19.69 0.08
N GLY A 217 -0.09 20.01 -0.67
CA GLY A 217 -0.18 20.40 -2.07
C GLY A 217 -0.75 19.29 -2.96
N ALA A 218 -0.34 18.04 -2.75
CA ALA A 218 -0.88 16.90 -3.49
C ALA A 218 -2.34 16.62 -3.16
N VAL A 219 -2.75 16.75 -1.89
CA VAL A 219 -4.16 16.63 -1.46
C VAL A 219 -5.00 17.74 -2.07
N ALA A 220 -4.50 18.98 -2.08
CA ALA A 220 -5.19 20.11 -2.70
C ALA A 220 -5.35 19.97 -4.22
N ALA A 221 -4.43 19.26 -4.88
CA ALA A 221 -4.46 18.98 -6.31
C ALA A 221 -5.29 17.72 -6.68
N LEU A 222 -5.92 17.04 -5.72
CA LEU A 222 -6.74 15.87 -6.02
C LEU A 222 -7.98 16.25 -6.84
N PRO A 223 -8.36 15.43 -7.84
CA PRO A 223 -9.50 15.74 -8.70
C PRO A 223 -10.80 15.84 -7.88
N CYS A 224 -11.55 16.91 -8.14
CA CYS A 224 -12.92 17.06 -7.64
C CYS A 224 -13.86 16.13 -8.42
N GLU A 225 -14.93 15.67 -7.78
CA GLU A 225 -15.89 14.74 -8.38
C GLU A 225 -16.67 15.40 -9.51
N THR A 226 -16.17 15.36 -10.74
CA THR A 226 -16.97 15.79 -11.90
C THR A 226 -16.81 14.88 -13.12
N ALA A 227 -17.99 14.40 -13.53
CA ALA A 227 -18.54 14.05 -14.84
C ALA A 227 -18.27 12.68 -15.48
N GLU A 228 -17.10 12.05 -15.36
CA GLU A 228 -16.87 10.71 -15.96
C GLU A 228 -16.74 9.62 -14.89
N PRO A 229 -17.78 8.76 -14.73
CA PRO A 229 -17.68 7.59 -13.88
C PRO A 229 -16.50 6.72 -14.30
N TYR A 230 -15.72 6.26 -13.32
CA TYR A 230 -14.68 5.24 -13.51
C TYR A 230 -13.45 5.62 -14.35
N ASN A 231 -13.12 6.90 -14.53
CA ASN A 231 -11.88 7.26 -15.23
C ASN A 231 -10.62 6.84 -14.42
N GLU A 232 -9.86 5.86 -14.95
CA GLU A 232 -8.64 5.30 -14.35
C GLU A 232 -7.49 6.31 -14.26
N ALA A 233 -7.47 7.35 -15.12
CA ALA A 233 -6.45 8.40 -15.06
C ALA A 233 -6.49 9.19 -13.74
N HIS A 234 -7.65 9.22 -13.10
CA HIS A 234 -7.79 9.83 -11.77
C HIS A 234 -7.10 9.02 -10.68
N ASP A 235 -6.69 7.77 -10.88
CA ASP A 235 -6.12 6.95 -9.80
C ASP A 235 -4.65 7.34 -9.49
N ALA A 236 -3.92 7.87 -10.48
CA ALA A 236 -2.50 8.20 -10.35
C ALA A 236 -2.22 9.31 -9.30
N PRO A 237 -2.94 10.45 -9.28
CA PRO A 237 -2.81 11.45 -8.21
C PRO A 237 -3.06 10.88 -6.81
N TRP A 238 -4.04 9.97 -6.66
CA TRP A 238 -4.34 9.34 -5.37
C TRP A 238 -3.22 8.38 -4.92
N HIS A 239 -2.63 7.62 -5.84
CA HIS A 239 -1.46 6.80 -5.53
C HIS A 239 -0.24 7.63 -5.14
N GLN A 240 -0.05 8.80 -5.76
CA GLN A 240 1.01 9.74 -5.39
C GLN A 240 0.78 10.33 -4.01
N THR A 241 -0.43 10.78 -3.69
CA THR A 241 -0.80 11.27 -2.35
C THR A 241 -0.57 10.20 -1.28
N ARG A 242 -0.89 8.93 -1.58
CA ARG A 242 -0.60 7.80 -0.69
C ARG A 242 0.89 7.63 -0.41
N LEU A 243 1.73 7.76 -1.43
CA LEU A 243 3.19 7.70 -1.24
C LEU A 243 3.68 8.86 -0.36
N LEU A 244 3.22 10.08 -0.64
CA LEU A 244 3.59 11.28 0.12
C LEU A 244 3.14 11.19 1.59
N LEU A 245 1.92 10.71 1.83
CA LEU A 245 1.40 10.49 3.19
C LEU A 245 2.28 9.51 3.96
N ARG A 246 2.75 8.45 3.31
CA ARG A 246 3.66 7.48 3.95
C ARG A 246 5.02 8.09 4.26
N LEU A 247 5.57 8.91 3.36
CA LEU A 247 6.83 9.62 3.60
C LEU A 247 6.70 10.60 4.77
N HIS A 248 5.62 11.40 4.81
CA HIS A 248 5.34 12.30 5.91
C HIS A 248 5.18 11.56 7.24
N ARG A 249 4.47 10.43 7.27
CA ARG A 249 4.36 9.59 8.48
C ARG A 249 5.72 9.10 8.98
N TYR A 250 6.61 8.66 8.09
CA TYR A 250 7.95 8.23 8.49
C TYR A 250 8.82 9.40 8.97
N ALA A 251 8.70 10.57 8.35
CA ALA A 251 9.38 11.79 8.80
C ALA A 251 8.90 12.20 10.21
N HIS A 252 7.59 12.16 10.44
CA HIS A 252 6.99 12.47 11.74
C HIS A 252 7.40 11.45 12.82
N GLU A 253 7.46 10.16 12.49
CA GLU A 253 7.97 9.10 13.38
C GLU A 253 9.39 9.40 13.86
N VAL A 254 10.26 9.95 13.00
CA VAL A 254 11.63 10.34 13.35
C VAL A 254 11.67 11.59 14.23
N VAL A 255 10.92 12.63 13.86
CA VAL A 255 10.97 13.93 14.56
C VAL A 255 10.29 13.87 15.93
N ARG A 256 9.18 13.14 16.06
CA ARG A 256 8.41 13.04 17.30
C ARG A 256 8.70 11.77 18.11
N GLY A 257 9.39 10.80 17.52
CA GLY A 257 9.63 9.48 18.14
C GLY A 257 8.41 8.56 18.18
N ALA A 258 7.27 8.98 17.61
CA ALA A 258 6.02 8.22 17.62
C ALA A 258 5.21 8.44 16.32
N PRO A 259 4.47 7.41 15.86
CA PRO A 259 3.57 7.56 14.73
C PRO A 259 2.38 8.45 15.10
N ASP A 260 1.96 9.31 14.18
CA ASP A 260 0.73 10.10 14.35
C ASP A 260 -0.51 9.20 14.19
N PRO A 261 -1.34 9.01 15.25
CA PRO A 261 -2.55 8.21 15.16
C PRO A 261 -3.62 8.86 14.26
N VAL A 262 -3.61 10.19 14.10
CA VAL A 262 -4.61 10.92 13.31
C VAL A 262 -4.50 10.55 11.84
N LEU A 263 -3.28 10.34 11.34
CA LEU A 263 -3.00 9.97 9.95
C LEU A 263 -3.21 8.47 9.65
N ALA A 264 -3.56 7.65 10.66
CA ALA A 264 -3.77 6.22 10.47
C ALA A 264 -5.01 5.94 9.62
N ARG A 265 -6.14 6.60 9.92
CA ARG A 265 -7.41 6.45 9.20
C ARG A 265 -7.34 6.91 7.72
N PRO A 266 -6.86 8.13 7.39
CA PRO A 266 -6.70 8.52 6.00
C PRO A 266 -5.68 7.65 5.25
N GLY A 267 -4.62 7.19 5.94
CA GLY A 267 -3.68 6.23 5.36
C GLY A 267 -4.33 4.91 4.97
N HIS A 268 -5.19 4.38 5.84
CA HIS A 268 -5.95 3.16 5.57
C HIS A 268 -6.93 3.33 4.39
N ALA A 269 -7.63 4.47 4.32
CA ALA A 269 -8.52 4.77 3.20
C ALA A 269 -7.78 4.77 1.85
N LEU A 270 -6.56 5.33 1.80
CA LEU A 270 -5.74 5.29 0.58
C LEU A 270 -5.22 3.89 0.23
N ASP A 271 -4.97 3.04 1.22
CA ASP A 271 -4.64 1.63 0.99
C ASP A 271 -5.85 0.90 0.38
N LEU A 272 -7.06 1.07 0.93
CA LEU A 272 -8.29 0.50 0.38
C LEU A 272 -8.56 0.96 -1.06
N HIS A 273 -8.39 2.26 -1.35
CA HIS A 273 -8.46 2.82 -2.71
C HIS A 273 -7.51 2.10 -3.65
N ARG A 274 -6.24 1.92 -3.24
CA ARG A 274 -5.22 1.27 -4.07
C ARG A 274 -5.54 -0.20 -4.33
N ASP A 275 -6.01 -0.91 -3.31
CA ASP A 275 -6.38 -2.31 -3.46
C ASP A 275 -7.63 -2.46 -4.35
N ALA A 276 -8.54 -1.48 -4.33
CA ALA A 276 -9.78 -1.47 -5.12
C ALA A 276 -9.48 -1.20 -6.60
N ALA A 277 -8.62 -0.21 -6.87
CA ALA A 277 -8.16 0.10 -8.21
C ALA A 277 -7.42 -1.08 -8.84
N GLU A 278 -6.53 -1.74 -8.09
CA GLU A 278 -5.82 -2.92 -8.56
C GLU A 278 -6.76 -4.14 -8.81
N ALA A 279 -7.80 -4.31 -7.98
CA ALA A 279 -8.82 -5.33 -8.16
C ALA A 279 -9.68 -5.07 -9.42
N ALA A 280 -10.12 -3.82 -9.62
CA ALA A 280 -10.85 -3.39 -10.81
C ALA A 280 -10.04 -3.60 -12.09
N ALA A 281 -8.74 -3.27 -12.07
CA ALA A 281 -7.83 -3.50 -13.18
C ALA A 281 -7.65 -5.00 -13.49
N ALA A 282 -7.59 -5.85 -12.47
CA ALA A 282 -7.52 -7.30 -12.65
C ALA A 282 -8.80 -7.89 -13.26
N ALA A 283 -9.98 -7.43 -12.84
CA ALA A 283 -11.26 -7.83 -13.43
C ALA A 283 -11.34 -7.41 -14.92
N SER A 284 -10.97 -6.17 -15.24
CA SER A 284 -10.89 -5.66 -16.62
C SER A 284 -9.89 -6.44 -17.48
N ALA A 285 -8.70 -6.76 -16.94
CA ALA A 285 -7.73 -7.60 -17.63
C ALA A 285 -8.27 -9.02 -17.89
N ALA A 286 -8.95 -9.63 -16.92
CA ALA A 286 -9.57 -10.94 -17.07
C ALA A 286 -10.67 -10.94 -18.15
N ALA A 287 -11.47 -9.86 -18.25
CA ALA A 287 -12.51 -9.71 -19.27
C ALA A 287 -11.96 -9.64 -20.71
N ARG A 288 -10.68 -9.27 -20.88
CA ARG A 288 -9.99 -9.28 -22.18
C ARG A 288 -9.41 -10.64 -22.56
N THR A 289 -9.63 -11.68 -21.76
CA THR A 289 -9.16 -13.04 -22.07
C THR A 289 -9.91 -13.58 -23.31
N PRO A 290 -9.21 -14.15 -24.32
CA PRO A 290 -9.87 -14.68 -25.50
C PRO A 290 -10.76 -15.89 -25.17
N ARG A 291 -11.85 -16.06 -25.94
CA ARG A 291 -12.78 -17.21 -25.86
C ARG A 291 -13.51 -17.39 -24.53
N ILE A 292 -13.72 -16.32 -23.76
CA ILE A 292 -14.61 -16.35 -22.59
C ILE A 292 -16.09 -16.32 -23.02
N ALA A 293 -16.96 -16.94 -22.22
CA ALA A 293 -18.40 -16.88 -22.47
C ALA A 293 -18.94 -15.45 -22.22
N PRO A 294 -19.95 -14.98 -22.97
CA PRO A 294 -20.54 -13.65 -22.76
C PRO A 294 -21.05 -13.41 -21.33
N THR A 295 -21.60 -14.45 -20.68
CA THR A 295 -22.07 -14.39 -19.28
C THR A 295 -20.92 -14.20 -18.29
N THR A 296 -19.74 -14.77 -18.58
CA THR A 296 -18.52 -14.56 -17.80
C THR A 296 -17.97 -13.14 -17.99
N ALA A 297 -17.98 -12.63 -19.23
CA ALA A 297 -17.58 -11.26 -19.52
C ALA A 297 -18.49 -10.24 -18.80
N TYR A 298 -19.81 -10.48 -18.80
CA TYR A 298 -20.78 -9.67 -18.07
C TYR A 298 -20.49 -9.67 -16.56
N ALA A 299 -20.29 -10.84 -15.95
CA ALA A 299 -19.97 -10.94 -14.53
C ALA A 299 -18.68 -10.19 -14.15
N LEU A 300 -17.65 -10.27 -15.00
CA LEU A 300 -16.41 -9.50 -14.81
C LEU A 300 -16.60 -7.99 -14.97
N GLY A 301 -17.52 -7.56 -15.85
CA GLY A 301 -17.90 -6.15 -15.99
C GLY A 301 -18.62 -5.61 -14.76
N VAL A 302 -19.57 -6.37 -14.20
CA VAL A 302 -20.25 -6.01 -12.94
C VAL A 302 -19.25 -5.95 -11.78
N LEU A 303 -18.36 -6.95 -11.68
CA LEU A 303 -17.30 -6.97 -10.68
C LEU A 303 -16.35 -5.77 -10.83
N HIS A 304 -15.99 -5.39 -12.06
CA HIS A 304 -15.19 -4.19 -12.29
C HIS A 304 -15.91 -2.93 -11.78
N ALA A 305 -17.20 -2.75 -12.13
CA ALA A 305 -17.98 -1.61 -11.66
C ALA A 305 -18.11 -1.55 -10.13
N ASP A 306 -18.36 -2.69 -9.48
CA ASP A 306 -18.38 -2.83 -8.03
C ASP A 306 -17.05 -2.34 -7.40
N GLN A 307 -15.92 -2.79 -7.92
CA GLN A 307 -14.61 -2.35 -7.42
C GLN A 307 -14.33 -0.86 -7.71
N ARG A 308 -14.89 -0.29 -8.77
CA ARG A 308 -14.79 1.17 -9.01
C ARG A 308 -15.67 1.98 -8.05
N HIS A 309 -16.83 1.48 -7.64
CA HIS A 309 -17.60 2.10 -6.55
C HIS A 309 -16.83 2.06 -5.23
N GLU A 310 -16.14 0.96 -4.92
CA GLU A 310 -15.26 0.87 -3.74
C GLU A 310 -14.09 1.87 -3.80
N VAL A 311 -13.55 2.15 -4.99
CA VAL A 311 -12.55 3.22 -5.18
C VAL A 311 -13.15 4.57 -4.78
N GLU A 312 -14.36 4.89 -5.24
CA GLU A 312 -15.05 6.14 -4.92
C GLU A 312 -15.42 6.24 -3.44
N ALA A 313 -15.92 5.16 -2.83
CA ALA A 313 -16.18 5.08 -1.40
C ALA A 313 -14.92 5.36 -0.58
N ALA A 314 -13.78 4.76 -0.95
CA ALA A 314 -12.50 5.01 -0.29
C ALA A 314 -12.04 6.48 -0.42
N ARG A 315 -12.34 7.15 -1.55
CA ARG A 315 -12.10 8.60 -1.72
C ARG A 315 -12.96 9.43 -0.78
N SER A 316 -14.23 9.10 -0.62
CA SER A 316 -15.11 9.77 0.36
C SER A 316 -14.60 9.60 1.78
N VAL A 317 -14.29 8.38 2.19
CA VAL A 317 -13.75 8.07 3.53
C VAL A 317 -12.43 8.82 3.78
N PHE A 318 -11.56 8.93 2.78
CA PHE A 318 -10.35 9.74 2.90
C PHE A 318 -10.68 11.20 3.17
N ARG A 319 -11.58 11.81 2.40
CA ARG A 319 -11.97 13.23 2.58
C ARG A 319 -12.62 13.48 3.94
N GLU A 320 -13.46 12.56 4.43
CA GLU A 320 -14.09 12.66 5.75
C GLU A 320 -13.09 12.50 6.91
N SER A 321 -12.06 11.66 6.73
CA SER A 321 -11.06 11.38 7.76
C SER A 321 -9.84 12.28 7.70
N TRP A 322 -9.72 13.13 6.68
CA TRP A 322 -8.59 14.03 6.50
C TRP A 322 -8.62 15.14 7.57
N PRO A 323 -7.60 15.23 8.45
CA PRO A 323 -7.68 16.09 9.65
C PRO A 323 -7.42 17.57 9.35
N TYR A 324 -6.72 17.87 8.26
CA TYR A 324 -6.49 19.24 7.83
C TYR A 324 -7.68 19.69 7.01
N ALA A 325 -8.33 20.79 7.40
CA ALA A 325 -9.37 21.37 6.58
C ALA A 325 -8.83 21.50 5.14
N THR A 326 -9.56 20.97 4.17
CA THR A 326 -9.34 21.28 2.76
C THR A 326 -9.64 22.76 2.57
N ALA A 327 -8.67 23.61 2.91
CA ALA A 327 -8.69 25.04 2.65
C ALA A 327 -8.68 25.20 1.12
N GLY A 328 -9.88 25.20 0.54
CA GLY A 328 -10.07 25.13 -0.91
C GLY A 328 -11.49 24.84 -1.39
N ALA A 329 -12.48 24.67 -0.50
CA ALA A 329 -13.90 24.71 -0.88
C ALA A 329 -14.54 26.06 -0.52
N ILE A 330 -13.94 27.17 -0.94
CA ILE A 330 -14.70 28.40 -1.15
C ILE A 330 -15.39 28.19 -2.51
N ARG A 331 -16.65 27.74 -2.46
CA ARG A 331 -17.56 27.77 -3.60
C ARG A 331 -18.01 29.23 -3.82
N PRO A 332 -18.09 29.73 -5.07
CA PRO A 332 -18.75 31.00 -5.36
C PRO A 332 -20.25 30.93 -5.05
#